data_AF-A0AAU5TVU0-F1
#
_entry.id   AF-A0AAU5TVU0-F1
#
_cell.length_a   1.000
_cell.length_b   1.000
_cell.length_c   1.000
_cell.angle_alpha   90.00
_cell.angle_beta   90.00
_cell.angle_gamma   90.00
#
_symmetry.space_group_name_H-M   'P 1'
#
loop_
_entity.id
_entity.type
_entity.pdbx_description
1 polymer ?
#
loop_
_entity_poly.entity_id
_entity_poly.type
_entity_poly.pdbx_seq_one_letter_code
_entity_poly.pdbx_strand_id
1 'polypeptide(L)'
;MVDLRAVLADFPGVTPLAGLSDAWYWSSFSRFGFAGALSADGERLLQVSGRDSYDEELAVAVLGFAREREGELFARNAHWGALGGFQPPPGRRDFDVVVGVSPDVHRFYSVERPELTPHVRLVFPAYACEFSAAADETLDEAVTRYRMLRPNELGRDPLPYLRMRYANTRTQSRSTNRGRGFTEPRLLVEELRWMEGAEGSFVEFENRHGRVWRVEWHGGWFLAEHGEESWGAPREVGAEEVVQFATARLYDPDGAVCR
;
A
#
# COMPACT_ATOMS: atom_id res chain seq x y z
N MET A 1 9.50 22.43 21.38
CA MET A 1 8.59 22.49 20.23
C MET A 1 9.43 22.87 19.03
N VAL A 2 9.46 22.05 17.98
CA VAL A 2 10.25 22.32 16.77
C VAL A 2 9.50 23.35 15.94
N ASP A 3 10.15 24.44 15.53
CA ASP A 3 9.59 25.39 14.56
C ASP A 3 9.75 24.79 13.15
N LEU A 4 8.72 24.08 12.69
CA LEU A 4 8.75 23.40 11.40
C LEU A 4 8.92 24.37 10.23
N ARG A 5 8.38 25.59 10.33
CA ARG A 5 8.50 26.59 9.27
C ARG A 5 9.94 27.06 9.15
N ALA A 6 10.60 27.35 10.27
CA ALA A 6 12.02 27.70 10.28
C ALA A 6 12.89 26.54 9.76
N VAL A 7 12.63 25.31 10.23
CA VAL A 7 13.38 24.11 9.80
C VAL A 7 13.28 23.90 8.29
N LEU A 8 12.10 24.08 7.70
CA LEU A 8 11.86 23.94 6.26
C LEU A 8 12.47 25.07 5.44
N ALA A 9 12.49 26.31 5.95
CA ALA A 9 13.13 27.43 5.27
C ALA A 9 14.64 27.20 5.06
N ASP A 10 15.27 26.39 5.92
CA ASP A 10 16.67 26.00 5.82
C ASP A 10 16.91 24.80 4.89
N PHE A 11 15.89 24.27 4.22
CA PHE A 11 16.08 23.18 3.25
C PHE A 11 16.72 23.73 1.97
N PRO A 12 17.74 23.05 1.41
CA PRO A 12 18.34 23.45 0.14
C PRO A 12 17.31 23.50 -0.99
N GLY A 13 17.25 24.63 -1.71
CA GLY A 13 16.37 24.78 -2.87
C GLY A 13 14.87 24.85 -2.53
N VAL A 14 14.53 25.13 -1.27
CA VAL A 14 13.13 25.27 -0.85
C VAL A 14 12.49 26.49 -1.52
N THR A 15 11.27 26.30 -2.03
CA THR A 15 10.45 27.35 -2.65
C THR A 15 9.00 27.19 -2.21
N PRO A 16 8.21 28.27 -2.12
CA PRO A 16 6.77 28.14 -1.85
C PRO A 16 6.07 27.28 -2.92
N LEU A 17 5.19 26.37 -2.49
CA LEU A 17 4.38 25.55 -3.39
C LEU A 17 3.13 26.33 -3.81
N ALA A 18 2.95 26.57 -5.12
CA ALA A 18 1.78 27.26 -5.63
C ALA A 18 0.50 26.46 -5.37
N GLY A 19 -0.61 27.14 -5.08
CA GLY A 19 -1.91 26.50 -4.85
C GLY A 19 -2.18 26.01 -3.42
N LEU A 20 -1.19 26.06 -2.52
CA LEU A 20 -1.37 25.68 -1.12
C LEU A 20 -0.61 26.62 -0.17
N SER A 21 -1.30 27.22 0.81
CA SER A 21 -0.66 28.02 1.86
C SER A 21 0.17 27.15 2.78
N ASP A 22 1.23 27.71 3.38
CA ASP A 22 2.13 26.99 4.30
C ASP A 22 2.64 25.67 3.72
N ALA A 23 2.99 25.72 2.44
CA ALA A 23 3.49 24.59 1.69
C ALA A 23 4.72 24.99 0.87
N TRP A 24 5.61 24.03 0.69
CA TRP A 24 6.88 24.22 0.02
C TRP A 24 7.21 23.04 -0.89
N TYR A 25 7.97 23.33 -1.93
CA TYR A 25 8.66 22.37 -2.76
C TYR A 25 10.16 22.44 -2.48
N TRP A 26 10.83 21.29 -2.46
CA TRP A 26 12.29 21.21 -2.43
C TRP A 26 12.79 19.96 -3.17
N SER A 27 14.07 19.98 -3.54
CA SER A 27 14.73 18.86 -4.19
C SER A 27 16.19 18.79 -3.75
N SER A 28 16.58 17.68 -3.14
CA SER A 28 17.98 17.44 -2.74
C SER A 28 18.84 16.90 -3.90
N PHE A 29 18.21 16.31 -4.93
CA PHE A 29 18.87 15.69 -6.08
C PHE A 29 17.94 15.70 -7.30
N SER A 30 18.49 15.75 -8.52
CA SER A 30 17.72 15.92 -9.77
C SER A 30 16.62 14.87 -10.03
N ARG A 31 16.65 13.73 -9.36
CA ARG A 31 15.68 12.64 -9.50
C ARG A 31 14.56 12.64 -8.46
N PHE A 32 14.67 13.45 -7.40
CA PHE A 32 13.69 13.46 -6.31
C PHE A 32 13.07 14.84 -6.15
N GLY A 33 11.75 14.91 -6.28
CA GLY A 33 10.95 16.07 -5.91
C GLY A 33 10.21 15.81 -4.61
N PHE A 34 10.23 16.78 -3.70
CA PHE A 34 9.49 16.74 -2.45
C PHE A 34 8.56 17.94 -2.39
N ALA A 35 7.36 17.70 -1.89
CA ALA A 35 6.47 18.77 -1.49
C ALA A 35 5.95 18.49 -0.10
N GLY A 36 5.80 19.53 0.69
CA GLY A 36 5.28 19.42 2.04
C GLY A 36 4.40 20.58 2.41
N ALA A 37 3.41 20.32 3.26
CA ALA A 37 2.51 21.30 3.82
C ALA A 37 2.43 21.12 5.33
N LEU A 38 2.33 22.21 6.08
CA LEU A 38 2.00 22.10 7.50
C LEU A 38 0.58 21.56 7.67
N SER A 39 0.39 20.72 8.69
CA SER A 39 -0.93 20.36 9.20
C SER A 39 -1.72 21.60 9.62
N ALA A 40 -3.05 21.48 9.76
CA ALA A 40 -3.91 22.61 10.11
C ALA A 40 -3.55 23.28 11.45
N ASP A 41 -3.00 22.51 12.39
CA ASP A 41 -2.50 22.97 13.69
C ASP A 41 -1.03 23.46 13.65
N GLY A 42 -0.34 23.29 12.51
CA GLY A 42 1.06 23.65 12.35
C GLY A 42 2.06 22.73 13.07
N GLU A 43 1.61 21.63 13.70
CA GLU A 43 2.45 20.77 14.53
C GLU A 43 3.18 19.66 13.75
N ARG A 44 2.73 19.39 12.51
CA ARG A 44 3.21 18.30 11.67
C ARG A 44 3.48 18.78 10.26
N LEU A 45 4.45 18.13 9.60
CA LEU A 45 4.74 18.27 8.19
C LEU A 45 4.13 17.08 7.45
N LEU A 46 3.11 17.35 6.63
CA LEU A 46 2.61 16.40 5.65
C LEU A 46 3.53 16.44 4.44
N GLN A 47 4.09 15.31 4.00
CA GLN A 47 5.08 15.29 2.94
C GLN A 47 4.76 14.24 1.89
N VAL A 48 4.73 14.66 0.62
CA VAL A 48 4.70 13.78 -0.55
C VAL A 48 6.05 13.82 -1.25
N SER A 49 6.42 12.72 -1.88
CA SER A 49 7.67 12.61 -2.63
C SER A 49 7.44 11.90 -3.96
N GLY A 50 8.17 12.32 -4.99
CA GLY A 50 8.20 11.67 -6.29
C GLY A 50 9.64 11.40 -6.72
N ARG A 51 9.91 10.18 -7.18
CA ARG A 51 11.16 9.76 -7.79
C ARG A 51 10.96 9.65 -9.29
N ASP A 52 11.62 10.52 -10.06
CA ASP A 52 11.50 10.64 -11.53
C ASP A 52 10.06 10.83 -12.06
N SER A 53 9.10 11.03 -11.16
CA SER A 53 7.66 11.02 -11.42
C SER A 53 6.92 12.11 -10.62
N TYR A 54 7.67 13.07 -10.06
CA TYR A 54 7.08 14.18 -9.31
C TYR A 54 6.09 14.95 -10.20
N ASP A 55 4.91 15.21 -9.65
CA ASP A 55 3.86 15.98 -10.27
C ASP A 55 3.34 17.00 -9.26
N GLU A 56 3.49 18.29 -9.58
CA GLU A 56 3.15 19.38 -8.67
C GLU A 56 1.64 19.46 -8.39
N GLU A 57 0.81 19.32 -9.43
CA GLU A 57 -0.64 19.43 -9.31
C GLU A 57 -1.22 18.28 -8.47
N LEU A 58 -0.72 17.06 -8.69
CA LEU A 58 -1.06 15.91 -7.87
C LEU A 58 -0.55 16.07 -6.44
N ALA A 59 0.66 16.59 -6.24
CA ALA A 59 1.21 16.85 -4.92
C ALA A 59 0.35 17.85 -4.13
N VAL A 60 -0.07 18.95 -4.76
CA VAL A 60 -0.98 19.94 -4.16
C VAL A 60 -2.32 19.31 -3.79
N ALA A 61 -2.91 18.51 -4.69
CA ALA A 61 -4.19 17.83 -4.43
C ALA A 61 -4.08 16.85 -3.24
N VAL A 62 -3.02 16.04 -3.19
CA VAL A 62 -2.77 15.07 -2.12
C VAL A 62 -2.54 15.76 -0.78
N LEU A 63 -1.70 16.81 -0.76
CA LEU A 63 -1.40 17.56 0.46
C LEU A 63 -2.64 18.32 0.96
N GLY A 64 -3.43 18.92 0.07
CA GLY A 64 -4.68 19.58 0.41
C GLY A 64 -5.68 18.61 1.06
N PHE A 65 -5.92 17.48 0.41
CA PHE A 65 -6.79 16.42 0.93
C PHE A 65 -6.32 15.91 2.31
N ALA A 66 -5.03 15.59 2.43
CA ALA A 66 -4.48 15.08 3.68
C ALA A 66 -4.55 16.11 4.81
N ARG A 67 -4.32 17.39 4.53
CA ARG A 67 -4.36 18.47 5.52
C ARG A 67 -5.76 18.68 6.08
N GLU A 68 -6.78 18.63 5.23
CA GLU A 68 -8.18 18.77 5.65
C GLU A 68 -8.68 17.56 6.45
N ARG A 69 -8.10 16.38 6.21
CA ARG A 69 -8.61 15.09 6.70
C ARG A 69 -7.60 14.32 7.55
N GLU A 70 -6.59 15.00 8.10
CA GLU A 70 -5.48 14.34 8.78
C GLU A 70 -5.93 13.47 9.95
N GLY A 71 -6.86 13.97 10.77
CA GLY A 71 -7.40 13.23 11.91
C GLY A 71 -8.07 11.91 11.49
N GLU A 72 -8.69 11.86 10.31
CA GLU A 72 -9.35 10.66 9.80
C GLU A 72 -8.36 9.64 9.22
N LEU A 73 -7.27 10.10 8.59
CA LEU A 73 -6.23 9.24 8.04
C LEU A 73 -5.64 8.31 9.10
N PHE A 74 -5.46 8.79 10.33
CA PHE A 74 -4.83 8.04 11.42
C PHE A 74 -5.81 7.56 12.49
N ALA A 75 -7.13 7.78 12.32
CA ALA A 75 -8.14 7.45 13.33
C ALA A 75 -8.26 5.94 13.57
N ARG A 76 -8.12 5.12 12.52
CA ARG A 76 -8.30 3.66 12.59
C ARG A 76 -7.01 2.92 12.90
N ASN A 77 -5.89 3.40 12.35
CA ASN A 77 -4.58 2.80 12.55
C ASN A 77 -3.54 3.92 12.62
N ALA A 78 -2.79 3.94 13.73
CA ALA A 78 -1.82 4.99 14.00
C ALA A 78 -0.52 4.86 13.18
N HIS A 79 -0.26 3.68 12.60
CA HIS A 79 0.94 3.43 11.79
C HIS A 79 0.78 3.94 10.36
N TRP A 80 -0.39 3.70 9.78
CA TRP A 80 -0.74 4.19 8.46
C TRP A 80 -2.25 4.08 8.24
N GLY A 81 -2.81 4.86 7.31
CA GLY A 81 -4.21 4.71 6.96
C GLY A 81 -4.54 5.29 5.60
N ALA A 82 -5.48 4.64 4.92
CA ALA A 82 -5.95 5.01 3.60
C ALA A 82 -7.37 5.59 3.70
N LEU A 83 -7.56 6.78 3.15
CA LEU A 83 -8.85 7.46 3.13
C LEU A 83 -9.30 7.67 1.69
N GLY A 84 -10.49 7.17 1.38
CA GLY A 84 -11.13 7.31 0.07
C GLY A 84 -11.82 8.65 -0.14
N GLY A 85 -12.32 8.84 -1.36
CA GLY A 85 -12.95 10.10 -1.79
C GLY A 85 -11.95 11.10 -2.36
N PHE A 86 -10.70 10.68 -2.57
CA PHE A 86 -9.73 11.47 -3.31
C PHE A 86 -10.14 11.53 -4.78
N GLN A 87 -9.97 12.69 -5.41
CA GLN A 87 -10.21 12.92 -6.83
C GLN A 87 -8.93 13.53 -7.40
N PRO A 88 -8.17 12.76 -8.21
CA PRO A 88 -6.92 13.25 -8.76
C PRO A 88 -7.19 14.30 -9.83
N PRO A 89 -6.23 15.20 -10.09
CA PRO A 89 -6.34 16.14 -11.20
C PRO A 89 -6.56 15.44 -12.55
N PRO A 90 -7.30 16.05 -13.51
CA PRO A 90 -7.58 15.45 -14.80
C PRO A 90 -6.32 15.00 -15.57
N GLY A 91 -6.40 13.84 -16.23
CA GLY A 91 -5.30 13.30 -17.03
C GLY A 91 -4.16 12.68 -16.23
N ARG A 92 -4.37 12.42 -14.93
CA ARG A 92 -3.47 11.62 -14.08
C ARG A 92 -4.05 10.24 -13.80
N ARG A 93 -3.28 9.42 -13.08
CA ARG A 93 -3.72 8.09 -12.62
C ARG A 93 -4.98 8.22 -11.78
N ASP A 94 -5.83 7.20 -11.85
CA ASP A 94 -7.13 7.13 -11.20
C ASP A 94 -7.02 6.78 -9.70
N PHE A 95 -6.01 7.33 -9.01
CA PHE A 95 -5.86 7.18 -7.56
C PHE A 95 -7.15 7.64 -6.87
N ASP A 96 -7.75 6.77 -6.06
CA ASP A 96 -9.05 6.99 -5.41
C ASP A 96 -8.93 7.14 -3.88
N VAL A 97 -7.72 6.97 -3.35
CA VAL A 97 -7.39 7.16 -1.93
C VAL A 97 -6.13 8.00 -1.73
N VAL A 98 -6.04 8.66 -0.58
CA VAL A 98 -4.80 9.21 -0.03
C VAL A 98 -4.42 8.43 1.21
N VAL A 99 -3.13 8.14 1.34
CA VAL A 99 -2.59 7.33 2.42
C VAL A 99 -1.70 8.22 3.29
N GLY A 100 -1.88 8.15 4.61
CA GLY A 100 -0.96 8.71 5.59
C GLY A 100 -0.07 7.63 6.18
N VAL A 101 1.21 7.94 6.41
CA VAL A 101 2.20 7.03 6.98
C VAL A 101 2.91 7.70 8.15
N SER A 102 3.01 7.00 9.27
CA SER A 102 3.61 7.52 10.49
C SER A 102 5.15 7.36 10.52
N PRO A 103 5.84 8.14 11.37
CA PRO A 103 7.29 8.12 11.52
C PRO A 103 7.88 6.75 11.81
N ASP A 104 7.16 5.94 12.59
CA ASP A 104 7.59 4.60 12.98
C ASP A 104 7.72 3.67 11.77
N VAL A 105 6.90 3.91 10.74
CA VAL A 105 6.92 3.19 9.48
C VAL A 105 7.99 3.75 8.53
N HIS A 106 7.96 5.06 8.25
CA HIS A 106 8.76 5.62 7.16
C HIS A 106 10.20 5.99 7.54
N ARG A 107 10.46 6.40 8.79
CA ARG A 107 11.79 6.77 9.33
C ARG A 107 12.62 7.73 8.45
N PHE A 108 11.93 8.58 7.70
CA PHE A 108 12.47 9.29 6.52
C PHE A 108 13.67 10.19 6.85
N TYR A 109 13.62 10.95 7.94
CA TYR A 109 14.71 11.84 8.39
C TYR A 109 15.52 11.27 9.56
N SER A 110 15.41 9.97 9.84
CA SER A 110 15.94 9.39 11.09
C SER A 110 17.46 9.52 11.26
N VAL A 111 18.19 9.73 10.16
CA VAL A 111 19.65 9.93 10.15
C VAL A 111 20.02 11.40 10.00
N GLU A 112 19.45 12.09 9.01
CA GLU A 112 19.87 13.46 8.65
C GLU A 112 19.33 14.54 9.59
N ARG A 113 18.09 14.37 10.07
CA ARG A 113 17.38 15.31 10.96
C ARG A 113 16.46 14.52 11.92
N PRO A 114 17.02 13.77 12.89
CA PRO A 114 16.23 12.89 13.76
C PRO A 114 15.15 13.64 14.55
N GLU A 115 15.39 14.88 14.92
CA GLU A 115 14.45 15.77 15.60
C GLU A 115 13.23 16.13 14.74
N LEU A 116 13.35 16.10 13.41
CA LEU A 116 12.25 16.35 12.49
C LEU A 116 11.36 15.11 12.31
N THR A 117 11.94 13.91 12.37
CA THR A 117 11.25 12.64 12.05
C THR A 117 9.91 12.46 12.77
N PRO A 118 9.78 12.68 14.09
CA PRO A 118 8.51 12.51 14.81
C PRO A 118 7.37 13.41 14.30
N HIS A 119 7.73 14.55 13.70
CA HIS A 119 6.81 15.57 13.22
C HIS A 119 6.42 15.39 11.75
N VAL A 120 6.98 14.41 11.05
CA VAL A 120 6.64 14.15 9.65
C VAL A 120 5.55 13.09 9.56
N ARG A 121 4.62 13.30 8.63
CA ARG A 121 3.72 12.26 8.13
C ARG A 121 3.90 12.20 6.62
N LEU A 122 4.32 11.06 6.10
CA LEU A 122 4.33 10.91 4.65
C LEU A 122 2.91 10.72 4.16
N VAL A 123 2.58 11.35 3.04
CA VAL A 123 1.30 11.20 2.36
C VAL A 123 1.53 10.89 0.90
N PHE A 124 0.72 10.00 0.33
CA PHE A 124 0.82 9.64 -1.09
C PHE A 124 -0.55 9.20 -1.65
N PRO A 125 -0.79 9.42 -2.95
CA PRO A 125 -1.99 8.91 -3.61
C PRO A 125 -1.83 7.41 -3.89
N ALA A 126 -2.92 6.66 -3.76
CA ALA A 126 -2.89 5.21 -3.90
C ALA A 126 -4.24 4.67 -4.40
N TYR A 127 -4.39 3.35 -4.46
CA TYR A 127 -5.63 2.70 -4.88
C TYR A 127 -6.28 1.96 -3.71
N ALA A 128 -7.61 2.03 -3.60
CA ALA A 128 -8.36 1.42 -2.50
C ALA A 128 -8.15 -0.10 -2.40
N CYS A 129 -7.87 -0.76 -3.52
CA CYS A 129 -7.58 -2.20 -3.57
C CYS A 129 -6.33 -2.62 -2.79
N GLU A 130 -5.45 -1.68 -2.47
CA GLU A 130 -4.14 -1.94 -1.87
C GLU A 130 -4.16 -2.03 -0.35
N PHE A 131 -5.30 -1.67 0.27
CA PHE A 131 -5.47 -1.53 1.71
C PHE A 131 -6.66 -2.33 2.21
N SER A 132 -6.48 -2.96 3.37
CA SER A 132 -7.58 -3.65 4.06
C SER A 132 -8.58 -2.66 4.64
N ALA A 133 -9.86 -3.00 4.59
CA ALA A 133 -10.90 -2.22 5.26
C ALA A 133 -10.86 -2.36 6.80
N ALA A 134 -10.27 -3.46 7.31
CA ALA A 134 -10.20 -3.75 8.74
C ALA A 134 -9.15 -2.90 9.47
N ALA A 135 -8.15 -2.37 8.75
CA ALA A 135 -7.07 -1.54 9.28
C ALA A 135 -6.31 -2.17 10.47
N ASP A 136 -6.24 -3.49 10.52
CA ASP A 136 -5.65 -4.30 11.61
C ASP A 136 -4.16 -4.61 11.41
N GLU A 137 -3.53 -3.99 10.42
CA GLU A 137 -2.12 -4.18 10.10
C GLU A 137 -1.23 -3.71 11.26
N THR A 138 -0.37 -4.61 11.70
CA THR A 138 0.68 -4.34 12.70
C THR A 138 1.74 -3.39 12.14
N LEU A 139 2.57 -2.83 13.02
CA LEU A 139 3.69 -1.97 12.59
C LEU A 139 4.62 -2.68 11.59
N ASP A 140 4.99 -3.94 11.85
CA ASP A 140 5.88 -4.71 10.96
C ASP A 140 5.24 -4.96 9.59
N GLU A 141 3.93 -5.17 9.56
CA GLU A 141 3.14 -5.31 8.36
C GLU A 141 3.06 -4.01 7.57
N ALA A 142 2.81 -2.88 8.24
CA ALA A 142 2.81 -1.55 7.62
C ALA A 142 4.21 -1.20 7.05
N VAL A 143 5.29 -1.50 7.77
CA VAL A 143 6.68 -1.35 7.28
C VAL A 143 6.92 -2.20 6.04
N THR A 144 6.47 -3.46 6.06
CA THR A 144 6.60 -4.36 4.91
C THR A 144 5.85 -3.81 3.70
N ARG A 145 4.60 -3.40 3.89
CA ARG A 145 3.77 -2.87 2.79
C ARG A 145 4.27 -1.54 2.25
N TYR A 146 4.69 -0.62 3.11
CA TYR A 146 5.26 0.65 2.69
C TYR A 146 6.43 0.47 1.71
N ARG A 147 7.29 -0.53 1.95
CA ARG A 147 8.40 -0.86 1.04
C ARG A 147 7.93 -1.46 -0.29
N MET A 148 6.89 -2.30 -0.26
CA MET A 148 6.34 -2.95 -1.46
C MET A 148 5.62 -1.95 -2.37
N LEU A 149 4.88 -1.00 -1.79
CA LEU A 149 4.01 -0.08 -2.53
C LEU A 149 4.73 0.97 -3.37
N ARG A 150 6.03 1.19 -3.12
CA ARG A 150 6.84 2.20 -3.85
C ARG A 150 6.13 3.57 -3.90
N PRO A 151 5.82 4.20 -2.75
CA PRO A 151 4.95 5.38 -2.65
C PRO A 151 5.51 6.63 -3.36
N ASN A 152 6.78 6.61 -3.77
CA ASN A 152 7.42 7.67 -4.53
C ASN A 152 7.39 7.45 -6.06
N GLU A 153 6.80 6.35 -6.55
CA GLU A 153 6.59 6.12 -7.98
C GLU A 153 5.14 6.51 -8.36
N LEU A 154 4.89 7.79 -8.63
CA LEU A 154 3.53 8.31 -8.87
C LEU A 154 2.91 7.84 -10.20
N GLY A 155 3.71 7.20 -11.07
CA GLY A 155 3.25 6.58 -12.32
C GLY A 155 2.88 5.09 -12.21
N ARG A 156 3.00 4.49 -11.03
CA ARG A 156 2.85 3.05 -10.80
C ARG A 156 1.42 2.54 -11.03
N ASP A 157 1.35 1.26 -11.38
CA ASP A 157 0.09 0.50 -11.40
C ASP A 157 -0.30 0.08 -9.97
N PRO A 158 -1.57 -0.31 -9.74
CA PRO A 158 -2.02 -0.82 -8.46
C PRO A 158 -1.29 -2.10 -8.02
N LEU A 159 -1.04 -2.23 -6.72
CA LEU A 159 -0.52 -3.42 -6.07
C LEU A 159 -1.53 -3.90 -5.00
N PRO A 160 -2.53 -4.70 -5.40
CA PRO A 160 -3.64 -5.04 -4.52
C PRO A 160 -3.16 -5.77 -3.27
N TYR A 161 -3.94 -5.61 -2.21
CA TYR A 161 -3.70 -6.28 -0.94
C TYR A 161 -3.71 -7.79 -1.13
N LEU A 162 -2.60 -8.43 -0.77
CA LEU A 162 -2.44 -9.88 -0.83
C LEU A 162 -1.57 -10.34 0.34
N ARG A 163 -2.17 -11.10 1.25
CA ARG A 163 -1.42 -11.95 2.18
C ARG A 163 -1.49 -13.39 1.71
N MET A 164 -0.37 -14.09 1.71
CA MET A 164 -0.28 -15.46 1.22
C MET A 164 0.56 -16.33 2.15
N ARG A 165 0.21 -17.61 2.26
CA ARG A 165 1.12 -18.67 2.68
C ARG A 165 1.02 -19.85 1.72
N TYR A 166 2.10 -20.59 1.56
CA TYR A 166 2.09 -21.71 0.61
C TYR A 166 3.11 -22.77 0.97
N ALA A 167 2.95 -23.96 0.39
CA ALA A 167 3.97 -24.98 0.31
C ALA A 167 3.91 -25.62 -1.08
N ASN A 168 5.05 -25.64 -1.77
CA ASN A 168 5.17 -26.21 -3.10
C ASN A 168 6.14 -27.38 -3.06
N THR A 169 5.62 -28.60 -3.25
CA THR A 169 6.41 -29.83 -3.15
C THR A 169 7.34 -30.01 -4.35
N ARG A 170 7.04 -29.39 -5.49
CA ARG A 170 7.85 -29.47 -6.71
C ARG A 170 9.08 -28.56 -6.66
N THR A 171 8.93 -27.31 -6.23
CA THR A 171 10.04 -26.36 -6.07
C THR A 171 10.73 -26.46 -4.72
N GLN A 172 10.11 -27.17 -3.77
CA GLN A 172 10.50 -27.23 -2.36
C GLN A 172 10.44 -25.88 -1.62
N SER A 173 9.86 -24.84 -2.24
CA SER A 173 9.62 -23.55 -1.61
C SER A 173 8.39 -23.61 -0.70
N ARG A 174 8.43 -22.85 0.39
CA ARG A 174 7.33 -22.75 1.36
C ARG A 174 7.42 -21.47 2.17
N SER A 175 6.29 -21.01 2.67
CA SER A 175 6.25 -20.00 3.73
C SER A 175 6.83 -20.56 5.02
N THR A 176 7.60 -19.75 5.74
CA THR A 176 8.26 -20.14 6.99
C THR A 176 7.50 -19.71 8.23
N ASN A 177 6.62 -18.73 8.10
CA ASN A 177 5.71 -18.26 9.16
C ASN A 177 4.43 -19.10 9.20
N ARG A 178 3.81 -19.20 10.40
CA ARG A 178 2.53 -19.91 10.57
C ARG A 178 1.35 -19.17 9.93
N GLY A 179 1.42 -17.84 9.86
CA GLY A 179 0.41 -16.98 9.24
C GLY A 179 0.67 -16.73 7.76
N ARG A 180 -0.18 -15.91 7.14
CA ARG A 180 0.01 -15.39 5.77
C ARG A 180 0.85 -14.12 5.82
N GLY A 181 1.84 -14.00 4.94
CA GLY A 181 2.68 -12.80 4.81
C GLY A 181 2.32 -12.00 3.56
N PHE A 182 2.61 -10.70 3.55
CA PHE A 182 2.39 -9.89 2.36
C PHE A 182 3.28 -10.30 1.19
N THR A 183 2.70 -10.35 0.00
CA THR A 183 3.43 -10.64 -1.23
C THR A 183 2.77 -9.98 -2.44
N GLU A 184 3.39 -10.10 -3.61
CA GLU A 184 2.88 -9.55 -4.86
C GLU A 184 1.99 -10.58 -5.59
N PRO A 185 0.92 -10.14 -6.29
CA PRO A 185 0.04 -11.03 -7.05
C PRO A 185 0.76 -11.91 -8.06
N ARG A 186 1.89 -11.41 -8.60
CA ARG A 186 2.74 -12.18 -9.50
C ARG A 186 3.21 -13.49 -8.86
N LEU A 187 3.65 -13.47 -7.60
CA LEU A 187 4.14 -14.67 -6.92
C LEU A 187 3.01 -15.69 -6.73
N LEU A 188 1.79 -15.24 -6.40
CA LEU A 188 0.62 -16.10 -6.32
C LEU A 188 0.38 -16.85 -7.64
N VAL A 189 0.39 -16.13 -8.76
CA VAL A 189 0.18 -16.74 -10.09
C VAL A 189 1.32 -17.69 -10.46
N GLU A 190 2.57 -17.33 -10.17
CA GLU A 190 3.73 -18.20 -10.40
C GLU A 190 3.64 -19.49 -9.59
N GLU A 191 3.34 -19.40 -8.30
CA GLU A 191 3.18 -20.57 -7.42
C GLU A 191 2.01 -21.46 -7.86
N LEU A 192 0.85 -20.88 -8.20
CA LEU A 192 -0.28 -21.65 -8.75
C LEU A 192 0.10 -22.42 -10.02
N ARG A 193 0.80 -21.79 -10.96
CA ARG A 193 1.29 -22.48 -12.17
C ARG A 193 2.30 -23.57 -11.86
N TRP A 194 3.03 -23.40 -10.76
CA TRP A 194 4.08 -24.32 -10.36
C TRP A 194 3.61 -25.50 -9.52
N MET A 195 2.36 -25.53 -9.05
CA MET A 195 1.85 -26.63 -8.23
C MET A 195 1.14 -27.71 -9.04
N GLU A 196 0.98 -27.53 -10.35
CA GLU A 196 0.38 -28.56 -11.21
C GLU A 196 1.22 -29.85 -11.18
N GLY A 197 0.56 -30.97 -10.88
CA GLY A 197 1.21 -32.27 -10.69
C GLY A 197 1.99 -32.43 -9.38
N ALA A 198 1.97 -31.43 -8.48
CA ALA A 198 2.76 -31.42 -7.25
C ALA A 198 1.90 -31.79 -6.04
N GLU A 199 1.73 -33.09 -5.81
CA GLU A 199 0.88 -33.64 -4.74
C GLU A 199 1.15 -33.02 -3.38
N GLY A 200 0.07 -32.62 -2.69
CA GLY A 200 0.13 -31.97 -1.37
C GLY A 200 0.61 -30.51 -1.38
N SER A 201 0.81 -29.92 -2.56
CA SER A 201 1.10 -28.49 -2.68
C SER A 201 -0.15 -27.64 -2.48
N PHE A 202 0.00 -26.51 -1.81
CA PHE A 202 -1.11 -25.60 -1.58
C PHE A 202 -0.67 -24.13 -1.55
N VAL A 203 -1.61 -23.25 -1.88
CA VAL A 203 -1.57 -21.83 -1.58
C VAL A 203 -2.80 -21.46 -0.76
N GLU A 204 -2.60 -20.69 0.31
CA GLU A 204 -3.65 -19.93 0.96
C GLU A 204 -3.42 -18.45 0.76
N PHE A 205 -4.44 -17.74 0.27
CA PHE A 205 -4.34 -16.31 0.00
C PHE A 205 -5.55 -15.56 0.53
N GLU A 206 -5.31 -14.30 0.91
CA GLU A 206 -6.26 -13.40 1.55
C GLU A 206 -6.27 -12.06 0.81
N ASN A 207 -7.47 -11.54 0.55
CA ASN A 207 -7.67 -10.25 -0.10
C ASN A 207 -7.95 -9.11 0.92
N ARG A 208 -8.12 -7.88 0.42
CA ARG A 208 -8.40 -6.68 1.25
C ARG A 208 -9.67 -6.75 2.12
N HIS A 209 -10.56 -7.71 1.87
CA HIS A 209 -11.79 -7.89 2.64
C HIS A 209 -11.65 -8.95 3.73
N GLY A 210 -10.44 -9.49 3.93
CA GLY A 210 -10.18 -10.57 4.89
C GLY A 210 -10.72 -11.93 4.45
N ARG A 211 -11.20 -12.06 3.20
CA ARG A 211 -11.64 -13.36 2.66
C ARG A 211 -10.41 -14.19 2.31
N VAL A 212 -10.43 -15.45 2.73
CA VAL A 212 -9.30 -16.37 2.57
C VAL A 212 -9.73 -17.56 1.72
N TRP A 213 -8.90 -17.94 0.77
CA TRP A 213 -9.09 -19.14 -0.03
C TRP A 213 -7.87 -20.05 0.08
N ARG A 214 -8.11 -21.35 -0.03
CA ARG A 214 -7.10 -22.39 -0.18
C ARG A 214 -7.24 -23.02 -1.56
N VAL A 215 -6.14 -23.04 -2.29
CA VAL A 215 -5.98 -23.81 -3.51
C VAL A 215 -4.99 -24.94 -3.22
N GLU A 216 -5.35 -26.15 -3.57
CA GLU A 216 -4.52 -27.33 -3.35
C GLU A 216 -4.49 -28.21 -4.60
N TRP A 217 -3.34 -28.82 -4.84
CA TRP A 217 -3.21 -29.89 -5.82
C TRP A 217 -3.29 -31.26 -5.13
N HIS A 218 -4.31 -32.04 -5.49
CA HIS A 218 -4.52 -33.41 -5.04
C HIS A 218 -5.12 -34.25 -6.16
N GLY A 219 -4.29 -34.73 -7.10
CA GLY A 219 -4.74 -35.36 -8.35
C GLY A 219 -5.51 -34.43 -9.32
N GLY A 220 -5.75 -33.17 -8.93
CA GLY A 220 -6.45 -32.11 -9.65
C GLY A 220 -6.45 -30.83 -8.80
N TRP A 221 -6.96 -29.72 -9.32
CA TRP A 221 -7.05 -28.47 -8.56
C TRP A 221 -8.30 -28.42 -7.70
N PHE A 222 -8.12 -28.18 -6.41
CA PHE A 222 -9.22 -28.01 -5.46
C PHE A 222 -9.16 -26.61 -4.85
N LEU A 223 -10.28 -25.91 -4.90
CA LEU A 223 -10.46 -24.58 -4.31
C LEU A 223 -11.47 -24.65 -3.17
N ALA A 224 -11.11 -24.13 -2.01
CA ALA A 224 -12.00 -23.95 -0.87
C ALA A 224 -11.93 -22.51 -0.35
N GLU A 225 -13.05 -21.97 0.12
CA GLU A 225 -13.10 -20.70 0.83
C GLU A 225 -13.14 -20.95 2.34
N HIS A 226 -12.45 -20.12 3.11
CA HIS A 226 -12.52 -20.14 4.57
C HIS A 226 -13.81 -19.44 5.02
N GLY A 227 -14.71 -20.18 5.65
CA GLY A 227 -15.89 -19.62 6.31
C GLY A 227 -15.57 -19.04 7.68
N GLU A 228 -16.59 -18.86 8.52
CA GLU A 228 -16.42 -18.27 9.86
C GLU A 228 -15.58 -19.16 10.80
N GLU A 229 -15.79 -20.47 10.76
CA GLU A 229 -15.13 -21.41 11.70
C GLU A 229 -14.27 -22.48 11.00
N SER A 230 -14.49 -22.74 9.72
CA SER A 230 -13.81 -23.81 8.98
C SER A 230 -13.78 -23.58 7.47
N TRP A 231 -12.96 -24.37 6.79
CA TRP A 231 -12.97 -24.44 5.33
C TRP A 231 -14.29 -25.00 4.82
N GLY A 232 -14.85 -24.33 3.82
CA GLY A 232 -15.96 -24.87 3.04
C GLY A 232 -15.57 -26.11 2.25
N ALA A 233 -16.57 -26.78 1.66
CA ALA A 233 -16.33 -27.95 0.83
C ALA A 233 -15.45 -27.58 -0.39
N PRO A 234 -14.30 -28.26 -0.59
CA PRO A 234 -13.48 -28.03 -1.77
C PRO A 234 -14.24 -28.38 -3.05
N ARG A 235 -14.09 -27.54 -4.07
CA ARG A 235 -14.60 -27.81 -5.42
C ARG A 235 -13.43 -28.00 -6.38
N GLU A 236 -13.57 -28.95 -7.29
CA GLU A 236 -12.61 -29.15 -8.37
C GLU A 236 -12.72 -28.01 -9.39
N VAL A 237 -11.59 -27.53 -9.91
CA VAL A 237 -11.50 -26.41 -10.86
C VAL A 237 -10.47 -26.67 -11.96
N GLY A 238 -10.59 -25.96 -13.07
CA GLY A 238 -9.55 -25.95 -14.10
C GLY A 238 -8.32 -25.12 -13.71
N ALA A 239 -7.17 -25.40 -14.33
CA ALA A 239 -5.93 -24.64 -14.10
C ALA A 239 -6.06 -23.15 -14.50
N GLU A 240 -6.71 -22.86 -15.63
CA GLU A 240 -6.96 -21.47 -16.03
C GLU A 240 -8.00 -20.80 -15.12
N GLU A 241 -9.02 -21.55 -14.72
CA GLU A 241 -10.07 -21.07 -13.82
C GLU A 241 -9.49 -20.65 -12.46
N VAL A 242 -8.54 -21.41 -11.90
CA VAL A 242 -7.97 -21.06 -10.59
C VAL A 242 -7.14 -19.78 -10.64
N VAL A 243 -6.39 -19.56 -11.72
CA VAL A 243 -5.60 -18.33 -11.91
C VAL A 243 -6.51 -17.12 -12.13
N GLN A 244 -7.55 -17.29 -12.95
CA GLN A 244 -8.56 -16.25 -13.19
C GLN A 244 -9.30 -15.90 -11.90
N PHE A 245 -9.74 -16.92 -11.15
CA PHE A 245 -10.40 -16.77 -9.86
C PHE A 245 -9.51 -16.00 -8.88
N ALA A 246 -8.27 -16.43 -8.68
CA ALA A 246 -7.33 -15.80 -7.76
C ALA A 246 -7.10 -14.33 -8.12
N THR A 247 -6.88 -14.05 -9.40
CA THR A 247 -6.65 -12.68 -9.89
C THR A 247 -7.88 -11.79 -9.69
N ALA A 248 -9.07 -12.28 -10.06
CA ALA A 248 -10.32 -11.55 -9.89
C ALA A 248 -10.58 -11.19 -8.43
N ARG A 249 -10.28 -12.10 -7.47
CA ARG A 249 -10.48 -11.83 -6.04
C ARG A 249 -9.55 -10.78 -5.44
N LEU A 250 -8.45 -10.46 -6.10
CA LEU A 250 -7.51 -9.41 -5.68
C LEU A 250 -7.85 -8.04 -6.28
N TYR A 251 -8.24 -7.99 -7.55
CA TYR A 251 -8.46 -6.74 -8.29
C TYR A 251 -9.93 -6.31 -8.38
N ASP A 252 -10.87 -7.23 -8.18
CA ASP A 252 -12.31 -6.97 -8.32
C ASP A 252 -13.19 -7.96 -7.52
N PRO A 253 -13.16 -7.94 -6.18
CA PRO A 253 -13.97 -8.85 -5.38
C PRO A 253 -15.47 -8.58 -5.45
N ASP A 254 -15.89 -7.31 -5.70
CA ASP A 254 -17.27 -6.82 -5.57
C ASP A 254 -17.75 -5.87 -6.70
N GLY A 255 -17.03 -5.73 -7.82
CA GLY A 255 -17.34 -4.79 -8.93
C GLY A 255 -16.61 -3.44 -8.86
N ALA A 256 -15.77 -3.21 -7.83
CA ALA A 256 -14.90 -2.06 -7.72
C ALA A 256 -13.58 -2.35 -8.44
N VAL A 257 -13.50 -1.95 -9.72
CA VAL A 257 -12.30 -2.19 -10.52
C VAL A 257 -11.13 -1.40 -9.94
N CYS A 258 -10.12 -2.11 -9.47
CA CYS A 258 -8.77 -1.59 -9.22
C CYS A 258 -8.18 -1.19 -10.59
N ARG A 259 -8.37 0.07 -11.02
CA ARG A 259 -7.85 0.62 -12.29
C ARG A 259 -6.70 1.57 -12.03
#